data_AF-A0A4Z1ST90-F1
#
_entry.id   AF-A0A4Z1ST90-F1
#
_cell.length_a   1.000
_cell.length_b   1.000
_cell.length_c   1.000
_cell.angle_alpha   90.00
_cell.angle_beta   90.00
_cell.angle_gamma   90.00
#
_symmetry.space_group_name_H-M   'P 1'
#
loop_
_entity.id
_entity.type
_entity.pdbx_description
1 polymer ?
#
loop_
_entity_poly.entity_id
_entity_poly.type
_entity_poly.pdbx_seq_one_letter_code
_entity_poly.pdbx_strand_id
1 'polypeptide(L)'
;MTEAGAVRRKGLALPKFRGIEVEKLVTMKITDVLPKLSARCRRRIGKHGLSMKHLRFVNKLRLRRAVQGTGKAKVIKTHLRDMIIFPEMVGTTISVYNGRQFIPVEIKPPMVGKHLRDYALTYKIVAHGKVGIGATRSSKFVPLR
;
A
#
# COMPACT_ATOMS: atom_id res chain seq x y z
N MET A 1 -21.60 -30.24 8.55
CA MET A 1 -20.43 -30.55 7.70
C MET A 1 -20.02 -29.26 7.00
N THR A 2 -18.99 -28.50 7.34
CA THR A 2 -17.90 -28.66 8.31
C THR A 2 -17.37 -27.24 8.54
N GLU A 3 -17.42 -26.75 9.77
CA GLU A 3 -16.79 -25.47 10.15
C GLU A 3 -15.27 -25.63 10.03
N ALA A 4 -14.69 -25.03 8.99
CA ALA A 4 -13.23 -24.97 8.86
C ALA A 4 -12.71 -23.86 9.78
N GLY A 5 -12.54 -24.22 11.06
CA GLY A 5 -11.83 -23.41 12.05
C GLY A 5 -10.42 -23.10 11.58
N ALA A 6 -10.15 -21.82 11.32
CA ALA A 6 -8.80 -21.35 11.05
C ALA A 6 -7.94 -21.49 12.31
N VAL A 7 -6.86 -22.26 12.21
CA VAL A 7 -5.87 -22.51 13.25
C VAL A 7 -5.34 -21.18 13.82
N ARG A 8 -5.75 -20.84 15.05
CA ARG A 8 -5.21 -19.71 15.81
C ARG A 8 -3.74 -20.00 16.13
N ARG A 9 -2.81 -19.46 15.32
CA ARG A 9 -1.40 -19.38 15.70
C ARG A 9 -1.30 -18.53 16.97
N LYS A 10 -1.06 -19.17 18.12
CA LYS A 10 -0.79 -18.50 19.40
C LYS A 10 0.41 -17.55 19.21
N GLY A 11 0.20 -16.24 19.33
CA GLY A 11 1.29 -15.26 19.53
C GLY A 11 1.31 -13.99 18.68
N LEU A 12 0.54 -13.87 17.59
CA LEU A 12 0.50 -12.64 16.79
C LEU A 12 -0.73 -11.82 17.16
N ALA A 13 -0.51 -10.66 17.79
CA ALA A 13 -1.57 -9.68 18.03
C ALA A 13 -2.25 -9.32 16.70
N LEU A 14 -3.58 -9.26 16.71
CA LEU A 14 -4.36 -8.83 15.54
C LEU A 14 -3.82 -7.48 15.03
N PRO A 15 -3.69 -7.28 13.71
CA PRO A 15 -3.09 -6.07 13.16
C PRO A 15 -3.94 -4.84 13.50
N LYS A 16 -3.45 -3.99 14.40
CA LYS A 16 -4.15 -2.77 14.85
C LYS A 16 -3.62 -1.52 14.12
N PHE A 17 -4.49 -0.55 13.87
CA PHE A 17 -4.12 0.77 13.39
C PHE A 17 -4.21 1.78 14.54
N ARG A 18 -3.07 2.24 15.08
CA ARG A 18 -3.02 3.27 16.16
C ARG A 18 -3.99 2.98 17.33
N GLY A 19 -4.09 1.72 17.73
CA GLY A 19 -4.98 1.24 18.80
C GLY A 19 -6.39 0.83 18.36
N ILE A 20 -6.73 1.00 17.08
CA ILE A 20 -8.03 0.64 16.50
C ILE A 20 -7.93 -0.75 15.86
N GLU A 21 -8.94 -1.58 16.12
CA GLU A 21 -9.06 -2.91 15.52
C GLU A 21 -9.52 -2.85 14.07
N VAL A 22 -9.19 -3.87 13.28
CA VAL A 22 -9.43 -3.90 11.82
C VAL A 22 -10.91 -3.78 11.48
N GLU A 23 -11.76 -4.54 12.17
CA GLU A 23 -13.21 -4.59 11.89
C GLU A 23 -13.84 -3.22 12.07
N LYS A 24 -13.50 -2.54 13.17
CA LYS A 24 -13.94 -1.18 13.45
C LYS A 24 -13.38 -0.19 12.42
N LEU A 25 -12.13 -0.34 12.01
CA LEU A 25 -11.48 0.56 11.05
C LEU A 25 -12.16 0.55 9.68
N VAL A 26 -12.62 -0.61 9.23
CA VAL A 26 -13.26 -0.78 7.91
C VAL A 26 -14.65 -0.14 7.86
N THR A 27 -15.38 -0.17 8.96
CA THR A 27 -16.75 0.37 9.06
C THR A 27 -16.77 1.88 9.33
N MET A 28 -15.72 2.42 9.94
CA MET A 28 -15.65 3.85 10.30
C MET A 28 -15.50 4.77 9.09
N LYS A 29 -16.08 5.97 9.21
CA LYS A 29 -15.91 7.04 8.24
C LYS A 29 -14.52 7.66 8.36
N ILE A 30 -14.05 8.27 7.27
CA ILE A 30 -12.76 8.95 7.25
C ILE A 30 -12.65 10.06 8.31
N THR A 31 -13.77 10.73 8.61
CA THR A 31 -13.88 11.84 9.59
C THR A 31 -13.43 11.44 10.98
N ASP A 32 -13.76 10.21 11.39
CA ASP A 32 -13.49 9.71 12.74
C ASP A 32 -12.03 9.28 12.86
N VAL A 33 -11.44 8.89 11.72
CA VAL A 33 -10.02 8.50 11.61
C VAL A 33 -9.12 9.73 11.44
N LEU A 34 -9.64 10.88 10.96
CA LEU A 34 -8.86 12.09 10.69
C LEU A 34 -7.92 12.51 11.84
N PRO A 35 -8.37 12.61 13.11
CA PRO A 35 -7.51 13.01 14.22
C PRO A 35 -6.33 12.05 14.41
N LYS A 36 -6.52 10.78 14.04
CA LYS A 36 -5.52 9.73 14.10
C LYS A 36 -4.67 9.65 12.83
N LEU A 37 -4.78 10.57 11.86
CA LEU A 37 -3.90 10.61 10.68
C LEU A 37 -2.72 11.58 10.84
N SER A 38 -1.71 11.45 9.98
CA SER A 38 -0.61 12.42 9.88
C SER A 38 -1.14 13.80 9.46
N ALA A 39 -0.43 14.88 9.85
CA ALA A 39 -0.85 16.25 9.54
C ALA A 39 -1.03 16.49 8.03
N ARG A 40 -0.17 15.90 7.20
CA ARG A 40 -0.26 15.96 5.73
C ARG A 40 -1.59 15.38 5.22
N CYS A 41 -1.99 14.21 5.73
CA CYS A 41 -3.24 13.58 5.32
C CYS A 41 -4.46 14.35 5.83
N ARG A 42 -4.42 14.83 7.08
CA ARG A 42 -5.46 15.71 7.64
C ARG A 42 -5.68 16.96 6.80
N ARG A 43 -4.59 17.64 6.40
CA ARG A 43 -4.66 18.85 5.58
C ARG A 43 -5.27 18.57 4.20
N ARG A 44 -4.88 17.46 3.56
CA ARG A 44 -5.40 17.08 2.24
C ARG A 44 -6.88 16.73 2.29
N ILE A 45 -7.31 15.89 3.24
CA ILE A 45 -8.70 15.42 3.31
C ILE A 45 -9.63 16.50 3.88
N GLY A 46 -9.20 17.23 4.91
CA GLY A 46 -10.04 18.22 5.59
C GLY A 46 -10.08 19.58 4.87
N LYS A 47 -8.93 20.21 4.64
CA LYS A 47 -8.87 21.61 4.18
C LYS A 47 -8.88 21.77 2.66
N HIS A 48 -8.22 20.86 1.93
CA HIS A 48 -8.07 20.98 0.47
C HIS A 48 -9.06 20.14 -0.33
N GLY A 49 -9.61 19.09 0.26
CA GLY A 49 -10.46 18.13 -0.45
C GLY A 49 -9.71 17.21 -1.41
N LEU A 50 -10.46 16.27 -1.98
CA LEU A 50 -9.98 15.29 -2.95
C LEU A 50 -10.35 15.73 -4.36
N SER A 51 -9.47 15.49 -5.35
CA SER A 51 -9.82 15.74 -6.74
C SER A 51 -10.89 14.75 -7.21
N MET A 52 -11.69 15.14 -8.20
CA MET A 52 -12.68 14.27 -8.84
C MET A 52 -12.10 12.94 -9.35
N LYS A 53 -10.82 12.93 -9.75
CA LYS A 53 -10.12 11.69 -10.13
C LYS A 53 -9.99 10.72 -8.94
N HIS A 54 -9.65 11.24 -7.76
CA HIS A 54 -9.56 10.46 -6.52
C HIS A 54 -10.93 9.95 -6.08
N LEU A 55 -11.97 10.79 -6.15
CA LEU A 55 -13.34 10.40 -5.80
C LEU A 55 -13.89 9.29 -6.72
N ARG A 56 -13.69 9.42 -8.04
CA ARG A 56 -14.06 8.37 -9.01
C ARG A 56 -13.35 7.05 -8.73
N PHE A 57 -12.09 7.10 -8.30
CA PHE A 57 -11.34 5.91 -7.92
C PHE A 57 -11.89 5.23 -6.66
N VAL A 58 -12.29 5.99 -5.64
CA VAL A 58 -12.94 5.45 -4.44
C VAL A 58 -14.29 4.81 -4.78
N ASN A 59 -15.12 5.47 -5.59
CA ASN A 59 -16.40 4.90 -6.02
C ASN A 59 -16.21 3.60 -6.83
N LYS A 60 -15.19 3.57 -7.70
CA LYS A 60 -14.81 2.36 -8.44
C LYS A 60 -14.39 1.22 -7.50
N LEU A 61 -13.67 1.52 -6.42
CA LEU A 61 -13.29 0.54 -5.40
C LEU A 61 -14.51 -0.01 -4.65
N ARG A 62 -15.43 0.86 -4.22
CA ARG A 62 -16.68 0.48 -3.54
C ARG A 62 -17.52 -0.49 -4.37
N LEU A 63 -17.74 -0.15 -5.65
CA LEU A 63 -18.48 -1.00 -6.57
C LEU A 63 -17.81 -2.37 -6.75
N ARG A 64 -16.48 -2.40 -6.86
CA ARG A 64 -15.73 -3.65 -7.05
C ARG A 64 -15.74 -4.53 -5.82
N ARG A 65 -15.67 -3.93 -4.62
CA ARG A 65 -15.76 -4.66 -3.35
C ARG A 65 -17.11 -5.35 -3.19
N ALA A 66 -18.22 -4.71 -3.58
CA ALA A 66 -19.54 -5.33 -3.57
C ALA A 66 -19.63 -6.57 -4.47
N VAL A 67 -18.94 -6.56 -5.61
CA VAL A 67 -18.94 -7.68 -6.58
C VAL A 67 -18.05 -8.86 -6.15
N GLN A 68 -17.10 -8.67 -5.23
CA GLN A 68 -16.21 -9.76 -4.79
C GLN A 68 -16.95 -10.93 -4.12
N GLY A 69 -18.15 -10.71 -3.57
CA GLY A 69 -18.95 -11.77 -2.95
C GLY A 69 -19.58 -12.74 -3.94
N THR A 70 -19.66 -12.40 -5.23
CA THR A 70 -20.41 -13.16 -6.25
C THR A 70 -19.56 -13.65 -7.42
N GLY A 71 -18.26 -13.32 -7.49
CA GLY A 71 -17.38 -13.79 -8.57
C GLY A 71 -15.90 -13.40 -8.44
N LYS A 72 -15.08 -13.78 -9.44
CA LYS A 72 -13.63 -13.51 -9.47
C LYS A 72 -13.35 -12.00 -9.45
N ALA A 73 -12.82 -11.51 -8.34
CA ALA A 73 -12.45 -10.12 -8.15
C ALA A 73 -11.35 -9.68 -9.13
N LYS A 74 -11.70 -8.82 -10.10
CA LYS A 74 -10.71 -8.24 -11.02
C LYS A 74 -9.87 -7.18 -10.30
N VAL A 75 -8.54 -7.36 -10.31
CA VAL A 75 -7.58 -6.41 -9.72
C VAL A 75 -7.72 -5.03 -10.36
N ILE A 76 -7.81 -3.98 -9.52
CA ILE A 76 -8.00 -2.60 -9.97
C ILE A 76 -6.64 -1.98 -10.29
N LYS A 77 -6.46 -1.54 -11.53
CA LYS A 77 -5.28 -0.79 -11.97
C LYS A 77 -5.47 0.71 -11.75
N THR A 78 -4.43 1.40 -11.26
CA THR A 78 -4.44 2.84 -11.04
C THR A 78 -3.09 3.49 -11.36
N HIS A 79 -3.13 4.70 -11.89
CA HIS A 79 -1.98 5.60 -12.05
C HIS A 79 -1.91 6.65 -10.92
N LEU A 80 -2.92 6.71 -10.04
CA LEU A 80 -3.01 7.70 -8.96
C LEU A 80 -2.07 7.30 -7.81
N ARG A 81 -0.80 7.64 -7.94
CA ARG A 81 0.23 7.38 -6.92
C ARG A 81 0.15 8.35 -5.75
N ASP A 82 -0.44 9.52 -5.95
CA ASP A 82 -0.69 10.55 -4.93
C ASP A 82 -1.91 10.27 -4.04
N MET A 83 -2.65 9.19 -4.31
CA MET A 83 -3.84 8.81 -3.54
C MET A 83 -3.45 8.37 -2.12
N ILE A 84 -4.17 8.89 -1.13
CA ILE A 84 -4.07 8.46 0.27
C ILE A 84 -4.87 7.17 0.44
N ILE A 85 -4.34 6.22 1.21
CA ILE A 85 -5.03 4.97 1.54
C ILE A 85 -6.13 5.25 2.56
N PHE A 86 -7.37 5.00 2.15
CA PHE A 86 -8.56 5.12 3.00
C PHE A 86 -8.80 3.83 3.80
N PRO A 87 -9.42 3.90 4.98
CA PRO A 87 -9.80 2.73 5.79
C PRO A 87 -10.64 1.70 5.02
N GLU A 88 -11.52 2.16 4.13
CA GLU A 88 -12.37 1.31 3.29
C GLU A 88 -11.60 0.40 2.31
N MET A 89 -10.33 0.73 2.01
CA MET A 89 -9.49 0.00 1.06
C MET A 89 -8.75 -1.19 1.69
N VAL A 90 -8.79 -1.33 3.02
CA VAL A 90 -8.10 -2.41 3.73
C VAL A 90 -8.63 -3.77 3.25
N GLY A 91 -7.71 -4.70 2.94
CA GLY A 91 -8.05 -6.02 2.40
C GLY A 91 -8.30 -6.06 0.88
N THR A 92 -8.21 -4.92 0.17
CA THR A 92 -8.29 -4.89 -1.29
C THR A 92 -6.90 -4.91 -1.93
N THR A 93 -6.75 -5.64 -3.04
CA THR A 93 -5.52 -5.61 -3.86
C THR A 93 -5.63 -4.56 -4.97
N ILE A 94 -4.73 -3.57 -4.94
CA ILE A 94 -4.67 -2.47 -5.89
C ILE A 94 -3.38 -2.57 -6.70
N SER A 95 -3.49 -2.59 -8.02
CA SER A 95 -2.37 -2.53 -8.93
C SER A 95 -1.96 -1.07 -9.20
N VAL A 96 -0.84 -0.65 -8.61
CA VAL A 96 -0.31 0.72 -8.72
C VAL A 96 0.74 0.79 -9.83
N TYR A 97 0.61 1.76 -10.74
CA TYR A 97 1.61 1.99 -11.78
C TYR A 97 2.89 2.58 -11.18
N ASN A 98 4.05 2.00 -11.49
CA ASN A 98 5.34 2.48 -10.99
C ASN A 98 6.13 3.34 -12.00
N GLY A 99 5.63 3.51 -13.22
CA GLY A 99 6.34 4.17 -14.33
C GLY A 99 6.63 3.23 -15.51
N ARG A 100 6.59 1.91 -15.29
CA ARG A 100 6.79 0.89 -16.33
C ARG A 100 5.75 -0.23 -16.27
N GLN A 101 5.42 -0.70 -15.07
CA GLN A 101 4.51 -1.82 -14.85
C GLN A 101 3.55 -1.54 -13.69
N PHE A 102 2.51 -2.35 -13.60
CA PHE A 102 1.56 -2.31 -12.49
C PHE A 102 1.98 -3.30 -11.41
N ILE A 103 2.34 -2.78 -10.24
CA ILE A 103 2.68 -3.59 -9.07
C ILE A 103 1.40 -3.83 -8.27
N PRO A 104 0.96 -5.09 -8.07
CA PRO A 104 -0.16 -5.39 -7.17
C PRO A 104 0.27 -5.17 -5.72
N VAL A 105 -0.46 -4.32 -5.00
CA VAL A 105 -0.26 -4.00 -3.59
C VAL A 105 -1.50 -4.43 -2.83
N GLU A 106 -1.33 -5.35 -1.89
CA GLU A 106 -2.36 -5.73 -0.93
C GLU A 106 -2.36 -4.74 0.25
N ILE A 107 -3.48 -4.08 0.49
CA ILE A 107 -3.56 -3.02 1.51
C ILE A 107 -3.74 -3.61 2.90
N LYS A 108 -2.72 -3.43 3.75
CA LYS A 108 -2.74 -3.83 5.16
C LYS A 108 -3.22 -2.69 6.08
N PRO A 109 -3.83 -2.98 7.24
CA PRO A 109 -4.27 -1.96 8.21
C PRO A 109 -3.23 -0.89 8.59
N PRO A 110 -1.93 -1.22 8.84
CA PRO A 110 -0.94 -0.19 9.16
C PRO A 110 -0.62 0.74 7.99
N MET A 111 -1.08 0.46 6.76
CA MET A 111 -0.83 1.31 5.58
C MET A 111 -1.80 2.51 5.49
N VAL A 112 -2.87 2.51 6.29
CA VAL A 112 -3.86 3.61 6.31
C VAL A 112 -3.18 4.95 6.62
N GLY A 113 -3.51 5.98 5.84
CA GLY A 113 -2.89 7.30 5.95
C GLY A 113 -1.50 7.46 5.33
N LYS A 114 -1.04 6.50 4.52
CA LYS A 114 0.11 6.65 3.60
C LYS A 114 -0.36 6.81 2.16
N HIS A 115 0.56 7.14 1.26
CA HIS A 115 0.25 7.30 -0.16
C HIS A 115 0.52 5.99 -0.91
N LEU A 116 -0.25 5.71 -1.97
CA LEU A 116 -0.03 4.52 -2.80
C LEU A 116 1.38 4.48 -3.44
N ARG A 117 1.97 5.65 -3.72
CA ARG A 117 3.34 5.75 -4.25
C ARG A 117 4.40 5.09 -3.37
N ASP A 118 4.17 5.07 -2.06
CA ASP A 118 5.16 4.60 -1.08
C ASP A 118 5.33 3.07 -1.17
N TYR A 119 4.34 2.37 -1.75
CA TYR A 119 4.32 0.92 -1.90
C TYR A 119 4.67 0.44 -3.33
N ALA A 120 4.94 1.37 -4.25
CA ALA A 120 5.31 1.08 -5.63
C ALA A 120 6.61 1.81 -5.98
N LEU A 121 7.75 1.13 -5.81
CA LEU A 121 9.07 1.65 -6.15
C LEU A 121 9.17 1.94 -7.66
N THR A 122 9.61 3.15 -8.00
CA THR A 122 9.85 3.59 -9.38
C THR A 122 11.17 3.10 -9.94
N TYR A 123 12.16 2.95 -9.07
CA TYR A 123 13.50 2.53 -9.41
C TYR A 123 13.75 1.12 -8.92
N LYS A 124 14.74 0.46 -9.52
CA LYS A 124 15.27 -0.80 -9.01
C LYS A 124 16.28 -0.49 -7.92
N ILE A 125 16.22 -1.23 -6.81
CA ILE A 125 17.24 -1.14 -5.77
C ILE A 125 18.58 -1.51 -6.42
N VAL A 126 19.57 -0.62 -6.27
CA VAL A 126 20.91 -0.86 -6.80
C VAL A 126 21.66 -1.78 -5.84
N ALA A 127 22.21 -2.87 -6.35
CA ALA A 127 23.22 -3.65 -5.65
C ALA A 127 24.57 -3.20 -6.19
N HIS A 128 25.42 -2.66 -5.33
CA HIS A 128 26.78 -2.30 -5.74
C HIS A 128 27.54 -3.58 -6.06
N GLY A 129 28.01 -3.68 -7.31
CA GLY A 129 28.83 -4.79 -7.76
C GLY A 129 30.28 -4.67 -7.29
N LYS A 130 31.11 -5.64 -7.68
CA LYS A 130 32.56 -5.56 -7.49
C LYS A 130 33.08 -4.31 -8.19
N VAL A 131 33.90 -3.54 -7.48
CA VAL A 131 34.54 -2.36 -8.02
C VAL A 131 35.44 -2.77 -9.19
N GLY A 132 35.39 -2.01 -10.30
CA GLY A 132 36.23 -2.27 -11.46
C GLY A 132 37.72 -2.21 -11.12
N ILE A 133 38.55 -2.97 -11.84
CA ILE A 133 40.00 -2.96 -11.68
C ILE A 133 40.50 -1.54 -11.95
N GLY A 134 41.18 -0.93 -10.98
CA GLY A 134 41.70 0.44 -11.05
C GLY A 134 40.81 1.54 -10.47
N ALA A 135 39.58 1.25 -10.03
CA ALA A 135 38.68 2.25 -9.43
C ALA A 135 38.91 2.49 -7.92
N THR A 136 39.55 1.54 -7.21
CA THR A 136 40.04 1.74 -5.83
C THR A 136 41.57 1.64 -5.79
N ARG A 137 42.22 2.38 -4.89
CA ARG A 137 43.68 2.38 -4.74
C ARG A 137 44.27 0.97 -4.51
N SER A 138 43.52 0.09 -3.85
CA SER A 138 43.86 -1.32 -3.61
C SER A 138 43.73 -2.21 -4.85
N SER A 139 42.90 -1.83 -5.83
CA SER A 139 42.69 -2.60 -7.07
C SER A 139 43.65 -2.21 -8.21
N LYS A 140 44.59 -1.30 -7.95
CA LYS A 140 45.52 -0.78 -8.96
C LYS A 140 46.71 -1.70 -9.22
N PHE A 141 47.02 -2.59 -8.28
CA PHE A 141 48.09 -3.56 -8.42
C PHE A 141 47.51 -4.94 -8.73
N VAL A 142 47.59 -5.34 -10.00
CA VAL A 142 47.35 -6.72 -10.44
C VAL A 142 48.72 -7.33 -10.69
N PRO A 143 49.15 -8.37 -9.95
CA PRO A 143 50.43 -9.01 -10.21
C PRO A 143 50.36 -9.68 -11.59
N LEU A 144 51.20 -9.20 -12.51
CA LEU A 144 51.49 -9.90 -13.77
C LEU A 144 52.27 -11.17 -13.40
N ARG A 145 51.74 -12.33 -13.80
CA ARG A 145 52.38 -13.63 -13.64
C ARG A 145 53.05 -14.03 -14.95
#